data_AF-A0A7S1DC28-F1
#
_entry.id   AF-A0A7S1DC28-F1
#
_cell.length_a   1.000
_cell.length_b   1.000
_cell.length_c   1.000
_cell.angle_alpha   90.00
_cell.angle_beta   90.00
_cell.angle_gamma   90.00
#
_symmetry.space_group_name_H-M   'P 1'
#
loop_
_entity.id
_entity.type
_entity.pdbx_description
1 polymer ?
#
loop_
_entity_poly.entity_id
_entity_poly.type
_entity_poly.pdbx_seq_one_letter_code
_entity_poly.pdbx_strand_id
1 'polypeptide(L)'
;NCTADFWKFLQKHSVVINAHTIPAETIHGPERIIGSMSRCILEYDRSSSEAHAHHNMSEAQALCYTRDILMSMWKSRGRDDAHTTLDALCRNPHLVIVLPANSDPTLHVHVTYTTGDDLTDAILEPPSAPATEISGWVTTRSKSFKNWKNRFCVVADGVLSYYEHAQPRPHGLRGQLVLVGAAINLLREKHLYVVQIFTKDQERERQLSFRDENVFLEWKDAIQRAIEACSTKSPPQSPGRKRKNAGRILTESGGRIIKGGVEGGFKAIKGASGLIVRGIRKNQAGRRPSISSLWTQEPPPKLEPPTVQVSVESSRMYKIITADPIGNEAEDTWLTVRARTSQHFRLSGGELGRILSDEEVVDIEFLKGPKSVTEFGT
;
A
#
# COMPACT_ATOMS: atom_id res chain seq x y z
N ASN A 1 20.20 -6.16 -21.83
CA ASN A 1 18.87 -6.75 -22.12
C ASN A 1 17.93 -6.64 -20.92
N CYS A 2 18.31 -7.09 -19.73
CA CYS A 2 17.52 -7.01 -18.48
C CYS A 2 16.74 -5.68 -18.27
N THR A 3 17.37 -4.52 -18.45
CA THR A 3 16.70 -3.22 -18.28
C THR A 3 15.60 -2.97 -19.32
N ALA A 4 15.83 -3.31 -20.60
CA ALA A 4 14.83 -3.10 -21.65
C ALA A 4 13.62 -4.02 -21.47
N ASP A 5 13.85 -5.25 -21.02
CA ASP A 5 12.79 -6.22 -20.75
C ASP A 5 11.96 -5.81 -19.53
N PHE A 6 12.60 -5.22 -18.52
CA PHE A 6 11.92 -4.59 -17.38
C PHE A 6 10.99 -3.44 -17.82
N TRP A 7 11.45 -2.54 -18.69
CA TRP A 7 10.59 -1.45 -19.19
C TRP A 7 9.41 -1.98 -20.01
N LYS A 8 9.65 -2.96 -20.88
CA LYS A 8 8.57 -3.64 -21.63
C LYS A 8 7.59 -4.34 -20.70
N PHE A 9 8.07 -4.92 -19.60
CA PHE A 9 7.22 -5.52 -18.58
C PHE A 9 6.29 -4.47 -17.96
N LEU A 10 6.82 -3.31 -17.55
CA LEU A 10 5.98 -2.24 -16.99
C LEU A 10 4.98 -1.65 -18.02
N GLN A 11 5.32 -1.63 -19.30
CA GLN A 11 4.41 -1.19 -20.38
C GLN A 11 3.23 -2.15 -20.61
N LYS A 12 3.35 -3.41 -20.22
CA LYS A 12 2.33 -4.43 -20.47
C LYS A 12 1.39 -4.66 -19.30
N HIS A 13 1.66 -4.08 -18.13
CA HIS A 13 0.91 -4.39 -16.92
C HIS A 13 0.37 -3.14 -16.26
N SER A 14 -0.91 -3.21 -15.90
CA SER A 14 -1.53 -2.22 -15.04
C SER A 14 -1.05 -2.43 -13.60
N VAL A 15 -0.76 -1.33 -12.91
CA VAL A 15 -0.28 -1.34 -11.52
C VAL A 15 -1.21 -0.49 -10.67
N VAL A 16 -1.68 -1.04 -9.55
CA VAL A 16 -2.47 -0.33 -8.55
C VAL A 16 -1.55 0.00 -7.38
N ILE A 17 -1.30 1.28 -7.11
CA ILE A 17 -0.46 1.75 -5.99
C ILE A 17 -1.37 2.47 -5.01
N ASN A 18 -1.57 1.92 -3.80
CA ASN A 18 -2.46 2.50 -2.77
C ASN A 18 -3.82 2.91 -3.34
N ALA A 19 -4.52 1.97 -3.99
CA ALA A 19 -5.79 2.18 -4.72
C ALA A 19 -5.72 3.06 -5.99
N HIS A 20 -4.59 3.68 -6.32
CA HIS A 20 -4.42 4.42 -7.57
C HIS A 20 -4.02 3.50 -8.72
N THR A 21 -4.91 3.33 -9.70
CA THR A 21 -4.65 2.49 -10.88
C THR A 21 -3.89 3.27 -11.96
N ILE A 22 -2.74 2.73 -12.38
CA ILE A 22 -1.95 3.19 -13.51
C ILE A 22 -2.09 2.15 -14.63
N PRO A 23 -2.78 2.47 -15.73
CA PRO A 23 -3.01 1.51 -16.82
C PRO A 23 -1.75 1.27 -17.66
N ALA A 24 -1.60 0.03 -18.13
CA ALA A 24 -0.48 -0.44 -18.95
C ALA A 24 -0.26 0.41 -20.22
N GLU A 25 -1.34 0.76 -20.92
CA GLU A 25 -1.32 1.29 -22.30
C GLU A 25 -0.92 2.78 -22.41
N THR A 26 -0.41 3.37 -21.34
CA THR A 26 0.03 4.77 -21.40
C THR A 26 1.46 4.86 -21.91
N ILE A 27 1.72 5.78 -22.85
CA ILE A 27 3.06 6.02 -23.42
C ILE A 27 4.12 6.27 -22.33
N HIS A 28 3.69 6.84 -21.21
CA HIS A 28 4.53 7.13 -20.03
C HIS A 28 4.18 6.25 -18.81
N GLY A 29 3.58 5.08 -19.03
CA GLY A 29 3.14 4.17 -17.98
C GLY A 29 4.26 3.79 -17.03
N PRO A 30 5.40 3.28 -17.52
CA PRO A 30 6.53 2.91 -16.66
C PRO A 30 7.06 4.06 -15.80
N GLU A 31 7.22 5.26 -16.36
CA GLU A 31 7.68 6.45 -15.63
C GLU A 31 6.66 6.88 -14.58
N ARG A 32 5.36 6.78 -14.89
CA ARG A 32 4.29 7.04 -13.93
C ARG A 32 4.28 6.03 -12.80
N ILE A 33 4.50 4.74 -13.08
CA ILE A 33 4.58 3.68 -12.06
C ILE A 33 5.74 3.98 -11.11
N ILE A 34 6.95 4.16 -11.65
CA ILE A 34 8.15 4.44 -10.85
C ILE A 34 8.00 5.74 -10.06
N GLY A 35 7.56 6.82 -10.71
CA GLY A 35 7.40 8.13 -10.07
C GLY A 35 6.20 8.24 -9.12
N SER A 36 5.22 7.34 -9.22
CA SER A 36 4.13 7.23 -8.25
C SER A 36 4.60 6.46 -7.02
N MET A 37 5.22 5.30 -7.23
CA MET A 37 5.72 4.44 -6.15
C MET A 37 6.81 5.13 -5.32
N SER A 38 7.78 5.79 -5.97
CA SER A 38 8.83 6.52 -5.26
C SER A 38 8.27 7.68 -4.44
N ARG A 39 7.25 8.38 -4.95
CA ARG A 39 6.56 9.44 -4.21
C ARG A 39 5.84 8.90 -2.99
N CYS A 40 5.10 7.79 -3.11
CA CYS A 40 4.46 7.14 -1.98
C CYS A 40 5.49 6.76 -0.91
N ILE A 41 6.60 6.13 -1.29
CA ILE A 41 7.66 5.77 -0.34
C ILE A 41 8.19 7.01 0.41
N LEU A 42 8.46 8.11 -0.29
CA LEU A 42 8.94 9.35 0.33
C LEU A 42 7.88 10.02 1.23
N GLU A 43 6.61 9.97 0.85
CA GLU A 43 5.51 10.51 1.65
C GLU A 43 5.40 9.76 2.98
N TYR A 44 5.39 8.43 2.95
CA TYR A 44 5.35 7.59 4.16
C TYR A 44 6.62 7.70 5.01
N ASP A 45 7.81 7.84 4.40
CA ASP A 45 9.04 8.05 5.16
C ASP A 45 9.01 9.37 5.95
N ARG A 46 8.54 10.46 5.31
CA ARG A 46 8.49 11.79 5.94
C ARG A 46 7.52 11.87 7.10
N SER A 47 6.36 11.22 7.02
CA SER A 47 5.36 11.23 8.08
C SER A 47 5.74 10.35 9.27
N SER A 48 6.64 9.39 9.11
CA SER A 48 7.22 8.63 10.23
C SER A 48 8.30 9.42 10.99
N SER A 49 8.88 10.45 10.37
CA SER A 49 10.14 11.06 10.79
C SER A 49 10.01 12.23 11.79
N GLU A 50 8.84 12.45 12.40
CA GLU A 50 8.67 13.52 13.40
C GLU A 50 9.68 13.41 14.57
N ALA A 51 10.27 12.23 14.80
CA ALA A 51 11.30 12.01 15.81
C ALA A 51 12.76 12.04 15.28
N HIS A 52 13.02 11.92 13.97
CA HIS A 52 14.34 11.52 13.44
C HIS A 52 14.77 12.26 12.16
N ALA A 53 14.85 13.59 12.22
CA ALA A 53 15.19 14.46 11.08
C ALA A 53 16.48 14.11 10.30
N HIS A 54 17.43 13.37 10.90
CA HIS A 54 18.69 12.99 10.24
C HIS A 54 18.58 11.77 9.31
N HIS A 55 17.44 11.08 9.27
CA HIS A 55 17.32 9.76 8.64
C HIS A 55 16.35 9.73 7.46
N ASN A 56 16.00 10.90 6.92
CA ASN A 56 15.06 10.98 5.80
C ASN A 56 15.63 10.27 4.57
N MET A 57 14.78 9.47 3.93
CA MET A 57 15.08 8.82 2.68
C MET A 57 15.23 9.86 1.57
N SER A 58 16.36 9.82 0.86
CA SER A 58 16.57 10.66 -0.31
C SER A 58 15.72 10.17 -1.50
N GLU A 59 15.41 11.07 -2.44
CA GLU A 59 14.69 10.71 -3.66
C GLU A 59 15.43 9.64 -4.48
N ALA A 60 16.76 9.72 -4.54
CA ALA A 60 17.59 8.71 -5.20
C ALA A 60 17.46 7.32 -4.54
N GLN A 61 17.36 7.25 -3.22
CA GLN A 61 17.12 5.98 -2.50
C GLN A 61 15.73 5.43 -2.79
N ALA A 62 14.69 6.27 -2.70
CA ALA A 62 13.32 5.86 -3.01
C ALA A 62 13.17 5.34 -4.45
N LEU A 63 13.85 5.96 -5.41
CA LEU A 63 13.92 5.47 -6.79
C LEU A 63 14.65 4.13 -6.92
N CYS A 64 15.77 3.95 -6.23
CA CYS A 64 16.49 2.68 -6.19
C CYS A 64 15.61 1.56 -5.59
N TYR A 65 14.95 1.81 -4.45
CA TYR A 65 14.04 0.82 -3.84
C TYR A 65 12.87 0.50 -4.74
N THR A 66 12.24 1.51 -5.33
CA THR A 66 11.14 1.31 -6.31
C THR A 66 11.59 0.38 -7.44
N ARG A 67 12.75 0.65 -8.03
CA ARG A 67 13.31 -0.20 -9.09
C ARG A 67 13.54 -1.62 -8.59
N ASP A 68 14.19 -1.78 -7.44
CA ASP A 68 14.59 -3.10 -6.93
C ASP A 68 13.37 -3.95 -6.55
N ILE A 69 12.32 -3.33 -5.98
CA ILE A 69 11.03 -3.98 -5.70
C ILE A 69 10.37 -4.44 -7.00
N LEU A 70 10.18 -3.54 -7.97
CA LEU A 70 9.54 -3.88 -9.25
C LEU A 70 10.35 -4.94 -10.04
N MET A 71 11.67 -4.91 -9.94
CA MET A 71 12.56 -5.93 -10.52
C MET A 71 12.41 -7.29 -9.81
N SER A 72 12.24 -7.31 -8.48
CA SER A 72 11.96 -8.55 -7.74
C SER A 72 10.66 -9.19 -8.24
N MET A 73 9.60 -8.38 -8.39
CA MET A 73 8.32 -8.84 -8.90
C MET A 73 8.39 -9.38 -10.33
N TRP A 74 9.14 -8.69 -11.20
CA TRP A 74 9.34 -9.15 -12.57
C TRP A 74 10.06 -10.52 -12.60
N LYS A 75 11.07 -10.71 -11.76
CA LYS A 75 11.80 -11.99 -11.64
C LYS A 75 10.94 -13.12 -11.07
N SER A 76 10.15 -12.84 -10.04
CA SER A 76 9.15 -13.77 -9.49
C SER A 76 8.20 -14.25 -10.60
N ARG A 77 7.62 -13.30 -11.34
CA ARG A 77 6.72 -13.59 -12.46
C ARG A 77 7.34 -14.37 -13.60
N GLY A 78 8.64 -14.21 -13.84
CA GLY A 78 9.38 -14.93 -14.87
C GLY A 78 9.74 -16.37 -14.50
N ARG A 79 9.76 -16.72 -13.21
CA ARG A 79 9.99 -18.09 -12.75
C ARG A 79 8.76 -18.98 -12.88
N ASP A 80 7.57 -18.37 -12.86
CA ASP A 80 6.27 -19.06 -12.93
C ASP A 80 6.13 -20.17 -11.87
N ASP A 81 6.67 -19.92 -10.67
CA ASP A 81 6.68 -20.87 -9.55
C ASP A 81 5.26 -21.38 -9.21
N ALA A 82 4.24 -20.53 -9.40
CA ALA A 82 2.84 -20.90 -9.28
C ALA A 82 2.41 -21.95 -10.32
N HIS A 83 2.77 -21.78 -11.59
CA HIS A 83 2.49 -22.80 -12.62
C HIS A 83 3.21 -24.10 -12.32
N THR A 84 4.51 -24.06 -11.97
CA THR A 84 5.26 -25.26 -11.61
C THR A 84 4.63 -25.98 -10.42
N THR A 85 4.15 -25.24 -9.42
CA THR A 85 3.44 -25.81 -8.27
C THR A 85 2.13 -26.46 -8.69
N LEU A 86 1.33 -25.80 -9.54
CA LEU A 86 0.06 -26.35 -10.03
C LEU A 86 0.27 -27.57 -10.93
N ASP A 87 1.26 -27.54 -11.81
CA ASP A 87 1.64 -28.66 -12.66
C ASP A 87 2.07 -29.88 -11.82
N ALA A 88 2.85 -29.64 -10.77
CA ALA A 88 3.25 -30.67 -9.82
C ALA A 88 2.08 -31.23 -8.99
N LEU A 89 1.09 -30.40 -8.65
CA LEU A 89 -0.14 -30.84 -7.98
C LEU A 89 -1.05 -31.65 -8.92
N CYS A 90 -1.07 -31.30 -10.20
CA CYS A 90 -1.90 -31.92 -11.23
C CYS A 90 -1.17 -33.04 -11.98
N ARG A 91 -0.30 -33.81 -11.31
CA ARG A 91 0.69 -34.74 -11.91
C ARG A 91 0.08 -35.97 -12.59
N ASN A 92 -0.77 -35.74 -13.60
CA ASN A 92 -1.30 -36.74 -14.51
C ASN A 92 -1.56 -36.07 -15.87
N PRO A 93 -0.52 -35.98 -16.74
CA PRO A 93 -0.62 -35.27 -18.02
C PRO A 93 -1.58 -35.94 -19.01
N HIS A 94 -2.01 -37.17 -18.75
CA HIS A 94 -3.00 -37.88 -19.56
C HIS A 94 -4.44 -37.51 -19.20
N LEU A 95 -4.66 -36.86 -18.05
CA LEU A 95 -5.99 -36.44 -17.62
C LEU A 95 -6.16 -34.95 -17.73
N VAL A 96 -5.15 -34.18 -17.32
CA VAL A 96 -5.28 -32.73 -17.19
C VAL A 96 -4.04 -31.98 -17.66
N ILE A 97 -4.28 -30.76 -18.14
CA ILE A 97 -3.26 -29.79 -18.52
C ILE A 97 -3.55 -28.49 -17.76
N VAL A 98 -2.50 -27.87 -17.20
CA VAL A 98 -2.59 -26.55 -16.57
C VAL A 98 -2.28 -25.49 -17.63
N LEU A 99 -3.19 -24.55 -17.83
CA LEU A 99 -3.01 -23.43 -18.76
C LEU A 99 -3.18 -22.10 -18.02
N PRO A 100 -2.35 -21.07 -18.30
CA PRO A 100 -2.63 -19.73 -17.84
C PRO A 100 -3.91 -19.20 -18.49
N ALA A 101 -4.80 -18.61 -17.69
CA ALA A 101 -5.97 -17.92 -18.22
C ALA A 101 -5.55 -16.56 -18.80
N ASN A 102 -6.26 -16.10 -19.86
CA ASN A 102 -6.00 -14.84 -20.56
C ASN A 102 -6.28 -13.56 -19.74
N SER A 103 -6.21 -13.61 -18.41
CA SER A 103 -6.33 -12.43 -17.56
C SER A 103 -4.98 -11.72 -17.51
N ASP A 104 -4.93 -10.46 -17.95
CA ASP A 104 -3.77 -9.61 -17.70
C ASP A 104 -3.59 -9.44 -16.18
N PRO A 105 -2.48 -9.91 -15.60
CA PRO A 105 -2.36 -9.92 -14.16
C PRO A 105 -2.02 -8.50 -13.69
N THR A 106 -2.99 -7.84 -13.05
CA THR A 106 -2.79 -6.56 -12.39
C THR A 106 -1.84 -6.72 -11.21
N LEU A 107 -0.86 -5.81 -11.10
CA LEU A 107 0.05 -5.76 -9.97
C LEU A 107 -0.51 -4.83 -8.91
N HIS A 108 -0.70 -5.31 -7.68
CA HIS A 108 -1.14 -4.51 -6.56
C HIS A 108 0.07 -4.18 -5.67
N VAL A 109 0.29 -2.91 -5.42
CA VAL A 109 1.38 -2.39 -4.59
C VAL A 109 0.75 -1.58 -3.47
N HIS A 110 1.03 -1.97 -2.23
CA HIS A 110 0.60 -1.29 -1.03
C HIS A 110 1.82 -0.75 -0.28
N VAL A 111 1.86 0.56 -0.06
CA VAL A 111 2.94 1.24 0.66
C VAL A 111 2.37 1.76 1.97
N THR A 112 2.96 1.33 3.08
CA THR A 112 2.54 1.66 4.46
C THR A 112 3.71 2.00 5.36
N TYR A 113 3.42 2.47 6.57
CA TYR A 113 4.39 2.56 7.65
C TYR A 113 4.75 1.17 8.18
N THR A 114 5.98 1.02 8.67
CA THR A 114 6.35 -0.06 9.57
C THR A 114 5.94 0.31 11.00
N THR A 115 4.70 0.03 11.38
CA THR A 115 4.32 0.10 12.79
C THR A 115 5.10 -1.00 13.54
N GLY A 116 5.87 -0.59 14.55
CA GLY A 116 6.90 -1.40 15.18
C GLY A 116 6.47 -2.73 15.82
N ASP A 117 5.16 -3.01 15.94
CA ASP A 117 4.66 -4.18 16.68
C ASP A 117 3.55 -4.99 15.99
N ASP A 118 3.05 -4.61 14.81
CA ASP A 118 1.74 -5.11 14.30
C ASP A 118 1.78 -6.06 13.09
N LEU A 119 2.92 -6.75 12.88
CA LEU A 119 3.13 -7.59 11.70
C LEU A 119 2.71 -9.06 11.88
N THR A 120 2.15 -9.46 13.02
CA THR A 120 1.82 -10.88 13.26
C THR A 120 0.37 -11.27 13.01
N ASP A 121 -0.61 -10.35 13.07
CA ASP A 121 -2.03 -10.75 12.95
C ASP A 121 -2.87 -9.92 11.94
N ALA A 122 -2.38 -8.79 11.41
CA ALA A 122 -3.19 -7.90 10.58
C ALA A 122 -3.22 -8.22 9.06
N ILE A 123 -2.50 -9.25 8.59
CA ILE A 123 -2.33 -9.52 7.14
C ILE A 123 -3.34 -10.54 6.58
N LEU A 124 -4.13 -11.22 7.41
CA LEU A 124 -5.12 -12.19 6.92
C LEU A 124 -6.52 -11.64 6.68
N GLU A 125 -6.80 -10.37 7.01
CA GLU A 125 -8.02 -9.72 6.56
C GLU A 125 -7.70 -8.76 5.40
N PRO A 126 -8.24 -8.99 4.17
CA PRO A 126 -8.18 -7.96 3.14
C PRO A 126 -8.77 -6.68 3.73
N PRO A 127 -8.24 -5.48 3.43
CA PRO A 127 -8.71 -4.23 4.00
C PRO A 127 -10.18 -4.03 3.61
N SER A 128 -11.06 -4.52 4.47
CA SER A 128 -12.51 -4.41 4.38
C SER A 128 -12.99 -3.11 5.02
N ALA A 129 -12.06 -2.31 5.58
CA ALA A 129 -12.32 -0.93 5.92
C ALA A 129 -12.74 -0.21 4.62
N PRO A 130 -14.04 0.13 4.47
CA PRO A 130 -14.54 0.64 3.22
C PRO A 130 -13.85 1.99 2.99
N ALA A 131 -13.17 2.12 1.86
CA ALA A 131 -12.41 3.31 1.51
C ALA A 131 -13.22 4.57 1.86
N THR A 132 -12.70 5.38 2.77
CA THR A 132 -13.26 6.70 3.12
C THR A 132 -13.04 7.72 2.00
N GLU A 133 -12.37 7.30 0.93
CA GLU A 133 -12.04 8.12 -0.21
C GLU A 133 -13.07 7.93 -1.33
N ILE A 134 -13.65 9.04 -1.78
CA ILE A 134 -14.51 9.08 -2.96
C ILE A 134 -14.12 10.29 -3.81
N SER A 135 -14.14 10.13 -5.13
CA SER A 135 -13.89 11.24 -6.05
C SER A 135 -14.76 11.15 -7.30
N GLY A 136 -15.06 12.30 -7.90
CA GLY A 136 -15.92 12.35 -9.08
C GLY A 136 -16.38 13.75 -9.44
N TRP A 137 -16.96 13.90 -10.62
CA TRP A 137 -17.59 15.15 -11.04
C TRP A 137 -18.92 15.34 -10.34
N VAL A 138 -19.03 16.44 -9.59
CA VAL A 138 -20.22 16.77 -8.83
C VAL A 138 -20.59 18.24 -9.09
N THR A 139 -21.89 18.50 -9.17
CA THR A 139 -22.38 19.87 -9.33
C THR A 139 -22.49 20.54 -7.96
N THR A 140 -21.68 21.55 -7.74
CA THR A 140 -21.48 22.21 -6.43
C THR A 140 -22.07 23.61 -6.39
N ARG A 141 -22.57 24.03 -5.23
CA ARG A 141 -23.06 25.39 -4.96
C ARG A 141 -22.58 25.84 -3.57
N SER A 142 -22.18 27.09 -3.43
CA SER A 142 -21.92 27.71 -2.12
C SER A 142 -23.09 28.59 -1.73
N LYS A 143 -23.33 28.77 -0.43
CA LYS A 143 -24.35 29.68 0.08
C LYS A 143 -24.27 31.10 -0.52
N SER A 144 -23.07 31.64 -0.66
CA SER A 144 -22.83 33.00 -1.18
C SER A 144 -23.04 33.14 -2.69
N PHE A 145 -23.04 32.04 -3.45
CA PHE A 145 -23.18 32.07 -4.91
C PHE A 145 -24.33 31.18 -5.35
N LYS A 146 -25.38 31.77 -5.92
CA LYS A 146 -26.59 31.04 -6.32
C LYS A 146 -26.40 30.08 -7.51
N ASN A 147 -25.27 30.17 -8.21
CA ASN A 147 -25.02 29.39 -9.43
C ASN A 147 -24.35 28.04 -9.10
N TRP A 148 -24.93 26.98 -9.64
CA TRP A 148 -24.35 25.64 -9.63
C TRP A 148 -23.15 25.57 -10.60
N LYS A 149 -22.04 24.95 -10.16
CA LYS A 149 -20.83 24.75 -10.97
C LYS A 149 -20.40 23.29 -10.91
N ASN A 150 -20.15 22.68 -12.07
CA ASN A 150 -19.60 21.33 -12.14
C ASN A 150 -18.12 21.36 -11.74
N ARG A 151 -17.74 20.57 -10.73
CA ARG A 151 -16.38 20.52 -10.18
C ARG A 151 -15.99 19.07 -9.90
N PHE A 152 -14.72 18.76 -10.10
CA PHE A 152 -14.19 17.47 -9.68
C PHE A 152 -13.96 17.51 -8.18
N CYS A 153 -14.71 16.72 -7.42
CA CYS A 153 -14.65 16.68 -5.96
C CYS A 153 -13.87 15.46 -5.50
N VAL A 154 -13.16 15.60 -4.38
CA VAL A 154 -12.40 14.54 -3.72
C VAL A 154 -12.68 14.65 -2.22
N VAL A 155 -13.19 13.58 -1.61
CA VAL A 155 -13.23 13.41 -0.16
C VAL A 155 -12.09 12.49 0.19
N ALA A 156 -11.13 12.98 0.97
CA ALA A 156 -10.00 12.20 1.48
C ALA A 156 -9.53 12.85 2.79
N ASP A 157 -9.04 12.03 3.73
CA ASP A 157 -8.46 12.50 5.00
C ASP A 157 -9.33 13.50 5.79
N GLY A 158 -10.66 13.34 5.74
CA GLY A 158 -11.56 14.26 6.43
C GLY A 158 -11.67 15.64 5.79
N VAL A 159 -11.26 15.79 4.53
CA VAL A 159 -11.35 17.04 3.77
C VAL A 159 -12.10 16.79 2.47
N LEU A 160 -13.09 17.63 2.20
CA LEU A 160 -13.71 17.73 0.87
C LEU A 160 -13.00 18.83 0.07
N SER A 161 -12.25 18.44 -0.95
CA SER A 161 -11.60 19.34 -1.91
C SER A 161 -12.36 19.35 -3.23
N TYR A 162 -12.43 20.50 -3.90
CA TYR A 162 -13.05 20.57 -5.23
C TYR A 162 -12.23 21.43 -6.22
N TYR A 163 -12.10 20.89 -7.42
CA TYR A 163 -11.15 21.30 -8.44
C TYR A 163 -11.87 21.68 -9.73
N GLU A 164 -11.21 22.49 -10.53
CA GLU A 164 -11.70 22.84 -11.87
C GLU A 164 -11.49 21.73 -12.89
N HIS A 165 -10.41 20.96 -12.74
CA HIS A 165 -10.03 19.90 -13.67
C HIS A 165 -9.70 18.61 -12.93
N ALA A 166 -10.00 17.45 -13.54
CA ALA A 166 -9.76 16.12 -12.97
C ALA A 166 -8.43 15.48 -13.41
N GLN A 167 -8.01 15.74 -14.65
CA GLN A 167 -6.83 15.11 -15.28
C GLN A 167 -5.78 16.17 -15.63
N PRO A 168 -4.47 15.86 -15.65
CA PRO A 168 -3.86 14.55 -15.38
C PRO A 168 -3.90 14.16 -13.89
N ARG A 169 -4.10 15.15 -13.02
CA ARG A 169 -4.48 15.01 -11.61
C ARG A 169 -5.47 16.13 -11.28
N PRO A 170 -6.24 16.03 -10.19
CA PRO A 170 -7.10 17.10 -9.76
C PRO A 170 -6.30 18.39 -9.56
N HIS A 171 -6.61 19.44 -10.32
CA HIS A 171 -5.88 20.71 -10.28
C HIS A 171 -6.80 21.90 -10.54
N GLY A 172 -6.30 23.11 -10.24
CA GLY A 172 -7.16 24.29 -10.18
C GLY A 172 -8.08 24.25 -8.96
N LEU A 173 -7.50 24.13 -7.76
CA LEU A 173 -8.24 24.07 -6.51
C LEU A 173 -9.13 25.31 -6.35
N ARG A 174 -10.44 25.10 -6.23
CA ARG A 174 -11.42 26.18 -6.02
C ARG A 174 -11.82 26.32 -4.55
N GLY A 175 -11.44 25.35 -3.73
CA GLY A 175 -11.44 25.45 -2.27
C GLY A 175 -11.65 24.09 -1.61
N GLN A 176 -11.72 24.15 -0.28
CA GLN A 176 -11.70 22.98 0.58
C GLN A 176 -12.65 23.18 1.77
N LEU A 177 -13.17 22.07 2.29
CA LEU A 177 -14.01 22.02 3.46
C LEU A 177 -13.46 20.94 4.42
N VAL A 178 -13.08 21.36 5.62
CA VAL A 178 -12.70 20.44 6.70
C VAL A 178 -13.98 19.81 7.25
N LEU A 179 -14.03 18.47 7.25
CA LEU A 179 -15.21 17.69 7.67
C LEU A 179 -15.19 17.34 9.16
N VAL A 180 -14.12 17.65 9.89
CA VAL A 180 -14.03 17.42 11.34
C VAL A 180 -15.14 18.18 12.07
N GLY A 181 -16.09 17.44 12.66
CA GLY A 181 -17.25 18.01 13.35
C GLY A 181 -18.25 18.70 12.41
N ALA A 182 -18.18 18.43 11.10
CA ALA A 182 -19.18 18.90 10.15
C ALA A 182 -20.51 18.15 10.33
N ALA A 183 -21.60 18.79 9.92
CA ALA A 183 -22.92 18.19 9.85
C ALA A 183 -23.40 18.12 8.39
N ILE A 184 -24.15 17.08 8.04
CA ILE A 184 -24.79 16.98 6.72
C ILE A 184 -26.30 17.07 6.84
N ASN A 185 -26.94 17.81 5.93
CA ASN A 185 -28.38 17.81 5.74
C ASN A 185 -28.70 17.29 4.34
N LEU A 186 -29.76 16.50 4.22
CA LEU A 186 -30.20 15.91 2.97
C LEU A 186 -31.44 16.66 2.49
N LEU A 187 -31.39 17.18 1.27
CA LEU A 187 -32.50 17.86 0.64
C LEU A 187 -32.85 17.18 -0.68
N ARG A 188 -34.13 17.25 -1.05
CA ARG A 188 -34.62 16.85 -2.36
C ARG A 188 -35.22 18.07 -3.06
N GLU A 189 -34.54 18.57 -4.08
CA GLU A 189 -34.98 19.73 -4.87
C GLU A 189 -35.46 19.25 -6.26
N LYS A 190 -36.78 19.18 -6.47
CA LYS A 190 -37.40 18.68 -7.71
C LYS A 190 -36.94 17.26 -8.06
N HIS A 191 -36.00 17.13 -9.01
CA HIS A 191 -35.42 15.88 -9.50
C HIS A 191 -33.94 15.74 -9.12
N LEU A 192 -33.45 16.55 -8.16
CA LEU A 192 -32.07 16.51 -7.69
C LEU A 192 -32.02 16.07 -6.22
N TYR A 193 -31.08 15.20 -5.93
CA TYR A 193 -30.68 14.83 -4.57
C TYR A 193 -29.54 15.76 -4.15
N VAL A 194 -29.67 16.43 -3.01
CA VAL A 194 -28.71 17.45 -2.56
C VAL A 194 -28.17 17.10 -1.17
N VAL A 195 -26.84 17.03 -1.05
CA VAL A 195 -26.14 16.94 0.24
C VAL A 195 -25.65 18.35 0.59
N GLN A 196 -26.16 18.91 1.68
CA GLN A 196 -25.64 20.15 2.26
C GLN A 196 -24.67 19.82 3.38
N ILE A 197 -23.51 20.44 3.37
CA ILE A 197 -22.43 20.19 4.33
C ILE A 197 -22.15 21.50 5.07
N PHE A 198 -22.28 21.46 6.39
CA PHE A 198 -22.02 22.57 7.30
C PHE A 198 -20.77 22.28 8.09
N THR A 199 -19.80 23.19 8.04
CA THR A 199 -18.63 23.12 8.92
C THR A 199 -19.03 23.24 10.39
N LYS A 200 -18.16 22.80 11.30
CA LYS A 200 -18.37 22.87 12.76
C LYS A 200 -18.82 24.26 13.24
N ASP A 201 -18.22 25.30 12.67
CA ASP A 201 -18.50 26.70 13.03
C ASP A 201 -19.73 27.26 12.29
N GLN A 202 -20.36 26.47 11.42
CA GLN A 202 -21.48 26.81 10.54
C GLN A 202 -21.23 28.02 9.60
N GLU A 203 -20.02 28.59 9.59
CA GLU A 203 -19.64 29.72 8.75
C GLU A 203 -19.59 29.35 7.26
N ARG A 204 -19.17 28.11 6.97
CA ARG A 204 -19.05 27.60 5.60
C ARG A 204 -20.08 26.52 5.34
N GLU A 205 -20.85 26.74 4.29
CA GLU A 205 -21.83 25.81 3.75
C GLU A 205 -21.50 25.49 2.29
N ARG A 206 -21.48 24.20 1.97
CA ARG A 206 -21.31 23.69 0.60
C ARG A 206 -22.44 22.72 0.28
N GLN A 207 -22.97 22.81 -0.92
CA GLN A 207 -24.03 21.94 -1.40
C GLN A 207 -23.53 21.15 -2.61
N LEU A 208 -23.79 19.86 -2.61
CA LEU A 208 -23.49 18.92 -3.68
C LEU A 208 -24.80 18.38 -4.24
N SER A 209 -24.97 18.40 -5.56
CA SER A 209 -26.19 17.91 -6.21
C SER A 209 -25.92 16.74 -7.15
N PHE A 210 -26.86 15.80 -7.15
CA PHE A 210 -26.79 14.53 -7.87
C PHE A 210 -28.12 14.27 -8.58
N ARG A 211 -28.04 13.65 -9.76
CA ARG A 211 -29.22 13.22 -10.54
C ARG A 211 -29.62 11.77 -10.24
N ASP A 212 -28.63 10.96 -9.89
CA ASP A 212 -28.77 9.53 -9.59
C ASP A 212 -28.80 9.32 -8.07
N GLU A 213 -29.77 8.54 -7.59
CA GLU A 213 -29.96 8.25 -6.17
C GLU A 213 -28.85 7.37 -5.59
N ASN A 214 -28.35 6.40 -6.35
CA ASN A 214 -27.29 5.51 -5.90
C ASN A 214 -25.98 6.29 -5.72
N VAL A 215 -25.65 7.15 -6.69
CA VAL A 215 -24.46 8.02 -6.59
C VAL A 215 -24.62 8.99 -5.40
N PHE A 216 -25.81 9.53 -5.17
CA PHE A 216 -26.09 10.35 -4.00
C PHE A 216 -25.85 9.60 -2.69
N LEU A 217 -26.36 8.37 -2.56
CA LEU A 217 -26.18 7.55 -1.36
C LEU A 217 -24.71 7.21 -1.12
N GLU A 218 -23.97 6.87 -2.18
CA GLU A 218 -22.53 6.60 -2.11
C GLU A 218 -21.74 7.81 -1.57
N TRP A 219 -22.02 9.00 -2.11
CA TRP A 219 -21.40 10.24 -1.64
C TRP A 219 -21.80 10.61 -0.23
N LYS A 220 -23.08 10.44 0.13
CA LYS A 220 -23.58 10.65 1.50
C LYS A 220 -22.81 9.76 2.49
N ASP A 221 -22.73 8.47 2.20
CA ASP A 221 -22.10 7.50 3.11
C ASP A 221 -20.59 7.71 3.22
N ALA A 222 -19.92 8.07 2.12
CA ALA A 222 -18.50 8.40 2.16
C ALA A 222 -18.21 9.66 2.98
N ILE A 223 -19.00 10.73 2.81
CA ILE A 223 -18.85 11.97 3.60
C ILE A 223 -19.16 11.70 5.08
N GLN A 224 -20.23 10.96 5.38
CA GLN A 224 -20.60 10.62 6.76
C GLN A 224 -19.49 9.82 7.45
N ARG A 225 -18.94 8.80 6.77
CA ARG A 225 -17.78 8.03 7.28
C ARG A 225 -16.56 8.91 7.50
N ALA A 226 -16.27 9.85 6.60
CA ALA A 226 -15.16 10.79 6.76
C ALA A 226 -15.34 11.70 7.99
N ILE A 227 -16.56 12.16 8.27
CA ILE A 227 -16.88 12.96 9.48
C ILE A 227 -16.67 12.14 10.76
N GLU A 228 -17.16 10.90 10.77
CA GLU A 228 -17.05 9.98 11.92
C GLU A 228 -15.61 9.58 12.20
N ALA A 229 -14.84 9.22 11.17
CA ALA A 229 -13.42 8.85 11.27
C ALA A 229 -12.55 9.99 11.84
N CYS A 230 -12.94 11.25 11.65
CA CYS A 230 -12.26 12.39 12.24
C CYS A 230 -12.62 12.64 13.71
N SER A 231 -13.80 12.21 14.16
CA SER A 231 -14.25 12.41 15.54
C SER A 231 -13.55 11.46 16.52
N THR A 232 -13.15 10.27 16.08
CA THR A 232 -12.56 9.22 16.94
C THR A 232 -11.05 9.41 17.20
N LYS A 233 -10.35 10.28 16.46
CA LYS A 233 -8.90 10.49 16.60
C LYS A 233 -8.48 11.51 17.67
N SER A 234 -9.41 12.06 18.45
CA SER A 234 -9.02 12.96 19.55
C SER A 234 -8.44 12.16 20.72
N PRO A 235 -7.19 12.43 21.17
CA PRO A 235 -6.61 11.73 22.31
C PRO A 235 -7.43 12.03 23.58
N PRO A 236 -7.57 11.07 24.52
CA PRO A 236 -8.29 11.29 25.76
C PRO A 236 -7.64 12.45 26.52
N GLN A 237 -8.37 13.55 26.65
CA GLN A 237 -7.95 14.69 27.46
C GLN A 237 -7.81 14.22 28.91
N SER A 238 -6.57 14.10 29.37
CA SER A 238 -6.25 13.86 30.78
C SER A 238 -6.87 14.95 31.66
N PRO A 239 -7.52 14.63 32.79
CA PRO A 239 -8.18 15.61 33.64
C PRO A 239 -7.16 16.61 34.19
N GLY A 240 -7.45 17.90 33.97
CA GLY A 240 -6.56 19.02 34.25
C GLY A 240 -6.06 19.06 35.70
N ARG A 241 -4.74 18.90 35.87
CA ARG A 241 -4.05 19.15 37.13
C ARG A 241 -3.75 20.65 37.24
N LYS A 242 -4.49 21.36 38.10
CA LYS A 242 -4.21 22.76 38.46
C LYS A 242 -2.76 22.89 38.95
N ARG A 243 -1.93 23.61 38.20
CA ARG A 243 -0.57 24.02 38.60
C ARG A 243 -0.65 24.96 39.81
N LYS A 244 -0.10 24.53 40.95
CA LYS A 244 0.33 25.43 42.03
C LYS A 244 1.86 25.53 42.00
N ASN A 245 2.35 26.76 42.08
CA ASN A 245 3.75 27.10 42.28
C ASN A 245 4.29 26.57 43.62
N ALA A 246 5.40 25.84 43.57
CA ALA A 246 6.44 25.71 44.61
C ALA A 246 7.59 24.96 43.91
N GLY A 247 8.83 25.45 43.90
CA GLY A 247 9.67 25.49 45.09
C GLY A 247 10.84 24.51 44.84
N ARG A 248 11.97 25.09 44.47
CA ARG A 248 13.26 24.48 44.17
C ARG A 248 13.82 23.71 45.38
N ILE A 249 14.08 22.40 45.26
CA ILE A 249 14.95 21.65 46.18
C ILE A 249 15.80 20.63 45.39
N LEU A 250 17.11 20.76 45.58
CA LEU A 250 18.20 19.86 45.17
C LEU A 250 18.32 18.70 46.18
N THR A 251 18.54 17.48 45.70
CA THR A 251 19.39 16.41 46.32
C THR A 251 19.53 15.31 45.26
N GLU A 252 20.73 15.00 44.74
CA GLU A 252 21.77 14.09 45.29
C GLU A 252 21.43 12.59 45.27
N SER A 253 22.12 11.88 44.37
CA SER A 253 22.67 10.53 44.49
C SER A 253 21.76 9.30 44.56
N GLY A 254 22.18 8.23 43.87
CA GLY A 254 21.85 6.86 44.26
C GLY A 254 21.46 5.92 43.12
N GLY A 255 22.43 5.48 42.32
CA GLY A 255 22.25 4.31 41.47
C GLY A 255 22.13 3.03 42.29
N ARG A 256 21.34 2.07 41.80
CA ARG A 256 21.49 0.64 42.12
C ARG A 256 21.28 -0.24 40.90
N ILE A 257 22.29 -1.07 40.67
CA ILE A 257 22.38 -2.20 39.76
C ILE A 257 21.97 -3.45 40.54
N ILE A 258 21.05 -4.26 40.02
CA ILE A 258 20.89 -5.71 40.32
C ILE A 258 20.34 -6.34 39.02
N LYS A 259 21.13 -6.99 38.16
CA LYS A 259 21.63 -8.39 38.16
C LYS A 259 20.54 -9.46 38.36
N GLY A 260 20.21 -10.18 37.29
CA GLY A 260 19.43 -11.43 37.35
C GLY A 260 19.18 -12.00 35.96
N GLY A 261 20.14 -12.77 35.45
CA GLY A 261 19.98 -13.61 34.26
C GLY A 261 19.89 -15.09 34.65
N VAL A 262 19.04 -15.82 33.94
CA VAL A 262 19.06 -17.29 33.76
C VAL A 262 18.34 -17.53 32.41
N GLU A 263 19.11 -17.84 31.37
CA GLU A 263 19.21 -19.17 30.74
C GLU A 263 17.94 -19.66 30.04
N GLY A 264 18.05 -19.87 28.73
CA GLY A 264 17.00 -20.46 27.90
C GLY A 264 17.32 -20.33 26.41
N GLY A 265 18.39 -20.96 25.96
CA GLY A 265 18.83 -20.94 24.56
C GLY A 265 17.97 -21.81 23.64
N PHE A 266 17.47 -21.22 22.55
CA PHE A 266 17.02 -21.95 21.37
C PHE A 266 17.93 -21.58 20.20
N LYS A 267 18.62 -22.58 19.64
CA LYS A 267 19.38 -22.48 18.38
C LYS A 267 18.46 -22.86 17.24
N ALA A 268 18.17 -21.92 16.35
CA ALA A 268 17.64 -22.20 15.01
C ALA A 268 18.75 -21.92 13.98
N ILE A 269 19.04 -22.94 13.18
CA ILE A 269 20.03 -22.92 12.10
C ILE A 269 19.43 -22.13 10.94
N LYS A 270 20.00 -20.95 10.65
CA LYS A 270 19.58 -20.11 9.52
C LYS A 270 20.37 -20.49 8.27
N GLY A 271 19.68 -21.11 7.31
CA GLY A 271 20.18 -21.25 5.94
C GLY A 271 20.29 -19.86 5.29
N ALA A 272 21.49 -19.50 4.88
CA ALA A 272 21.79 -18.20 4.30
C ALA A 272 21.62 -18.25 2.77
N SER A 273 20.57 -17.59 2.28
CA SER A 273 20.45 -17.18 0.87
C SER A 273 20.11 -15.68 0.82
N GLY A 274 20.97 -14.85 1.42
CA GLY A 274 20.88 -13.39 1.33
C GLY A 274 21.94 -12.88 0.35
N LEU A 275 21.52 -12.47 -0.85
CA LEU A 275 22.39 -11.90 -1.86
C LEU A 275 22.70 -10.44 -1.49
N ILE A 276 23.84 -10.22 -0.83
CA ILE A 276 24.33 -8.88 -0.45
C ILE A 276 24.99 -8.24 -1.69
N VAL A 277 24.34 -7.25 -2.29
CA VAL A 277 24.96 -6.40 -3.33
C VAL A 277 25.67 -5.24 -2.64
N ARG A 278 27.00 -5.32 -2.49
CA ARG A 278 27.86 -4.22 -2.01
C ARG A 278 28.32 -3.34 -3.18
N GLY A 279 28.13 -2.03 -3.04
CA GLY A 279 28.61 -1.03 -3.99
C GLY A 279 30.14 -0.90 -4.03
N ILE A 280 30.66 -0.68 -5.23
CA ILE A 280 32.08 -0.58 -5.58
C ILE A 280 32.65 0.77 -5.09
N ARG A 281 33.63 0.74 -4.18
CA ARG A 281 34.46 1.91 -3.81
C ARG A 281 35.73 1.95 -4.67
N LYS A 282 36.07 3.14 -5.18
CA LYS A 282 37.27 3.42 -5.98
C LYS A 282 38.55 3.40 -5.12
N ASN A 283 39.62 2.88 -5.72
CA ASN A 283 40.97 2.75 -5.19
C ASN A 283 41.59 4.10 -4.75
N GLN A 284 42.06 4.16 -3.50
CA GLN A 284 43.16 5.04 -3.09
C GLN A 284 44.33 4.17 -2.64
N ALA A 285 45.49 4.42 -3.24
CA ALA A 285 46.73 3.70 -2.99
C ALA A 285 47.45 4.26 -1.76
N GLY A 286 47.99 3.36 -0.92
CA GLY A 286 49.30 3.59 -0.29
C GLY A 286 49.34 4.07 1.16
N ARG A 287 48.73 3.36 2.12
CA ARG A 287 49.24 3.27 3.51
C ARG A 287 48.99 1.87 4.07
N ARG A 288 50.04 1.20 4.54
CA ARG A 288 49.92 -0.08 5.29
C ARG A 288 49.28 0.21 6.65
N PRO A 289 48.10 -0.36 6.97
CA PRO A 289 47.52 -0.19 8.30
C PRO A 289 48.35 -0.92 9.35
N SER A 290 48.56 -0.26 10.49
CA SER A 290 49.22 -0.83 11.66
C SER A 290 48.40 -1.98 12.25
N ILE A 291 49.05 -3.07 12.65
CA ILE A 291 48.41 -4.21 13.34
C ILE A 291 47.73 -3.78 14.65
N SER A 292 48.12 -2.65 15.24
CA SER A 292 47.47 -2.10 16.44
C SER A 292 46.06 -1.53 16.19
N SER A 293 45.65 -1.25 14.95
CA SER A 293 44.30 -0.75 14.64
C SER A 293 43.28 -1.87 14.35
N LEU A 294 43.65 -3.14 14.51
CA LEU A 294 42.78 -4.30 14.24
C LEU A 294 41.90 -4.70 15.43
N TRP A 295 42.14 -4.14 16.63
CA TRP A 295 41.51 -4.61 17.87
C TRP A 295 40.55 -3.60 18.53
N THR A 296 40.45 -2.38 18.01
CA THR A 296 39.37 -1.45 18.37
C THR A 296 38.17 -1.71 17.47
N GLN A 297 37.48 -2.84 17.68
CA GLN A 297 36.18 -3.06 17.06
C GLN A 297 35.19 -2.10 17.72
N GLU A 298 34.90 -0.97 17.06
CA GLU A 298 33.70 -0.20 17.40
C GLU A 298 32.50 -1.16 17.34
N PRO A 299 31.59 -1.10 18.33
CA PRO A 299 30.39 -1.92 18.29
C PRO A 299 29.70 -1.70 16.94
N PRO A 300 29.24 -2.78 16.27
CA PRO A 300 28.64 -2.64 14.95
C PRO A 300 27.54 -1.59 15.02
N PRO A 301 27.49 -0.64 14.06
CA PRO A 301 26.53 0.44 14.09
C PRO A 301 25.13 -0.15 14.25
N LYS A 302 24.38 0.35 15.25
CA LYS A 302 23.03 -0.11 15.51
C LYS A 302 22.22 0.06 14.24
N LEU A 303 21.75 -1.06 13.72
CA LEU A 303 20.97 -1.10 12.50
C LEU A 303 19.66 -0.35 12.73
N GLU A 304 19.43 0.70 11.96
CA GLU A 304 18.22 1.50 12.07
C GLU A 304 16.98 0.67 11.71
N PRO A 305 15.87 0.89 12.43
CA PRO A 305 14.60 0.26 12.10
C PRO A 305 14.16 0.73 10.71
N PRO A 306 13.50 -0.12 9.93
CA PRO A 306 12.83 0.33 8.72
C PRO A 306 11.75 1.36 9.07
N THR A 307 11.49 2.28 8.14
CA THR A 307 10.49 3.36 8.25
C THR A 307 9.28 3.11 7.34
N VAL A 308 9.50 2.41 6.22
CA VAL A 308 8.49 2.15 5.20
C VAL A 308 8.38 0.65 4.93
N GLN A 309 7.15 0.17 4.84
CA GLN A 309 6.81 -1.17 4.38
C GLN A 309 6.16 -1.08 3.00
N VAL A 310 6.58 -1.96 2.10
CA VAL A 310 5.94 -2.14 0.79
C VAL A 310 5.51 -3.59 0.67
N SER A 311 4.22 -3.82 0.53
CA SER A 311 3.64 -5.12 0.22
C SER A 311 3.27 -5.13 -1.26
N VAL A 312 3.72 -6.15 -1.98
CA VAL A 312 3.38 -6.31 -3.38
C VAL A 312 2.66 -7.62 -3.58
N GLU A 313 1.55 -7.58 -4.29
CA GLU A 313 0.69 -8.72 -4.58
C GLU A 313 0.44 -8.83 -6.10
N SER A 314 0.47 -10.06 -6.59
CA SER A 314 0.15 -10.42 -7.98
C SER A 314 -0.84 -11.55 -7.98
N SER A 315 -1.96 -11.40 -8.68
CA SER A 315 -2.90 -12.51 -8.91
C SER A 315 -2.78 -13.01 -10.34
N ARG A 316 -2.69 -14.33 -10.50
CA ARG A 316 -2.77 -15.04 -11.78
C ARG A 316 -3.88 -16.07 -11.72
N MET A 317 -4.54 -16.27 -12.86
CA MET A 317 -5.58 -17.27 -13.01
C MET A 317 -5.05 -18.39 -13.90
N TYR A 318 -5.31 -19.63 -13.51
CA TYR A 318 -4.96 -20.83 -14.26
C TYR A 318 -6.23 -21.66 -14.46
N LYS A 319 -6.31 -22.36 -15.59
CA LYS A 319 -7.36 -23.33 -15.89
C LYS A 319 -6.73 -24.71 -15.90
N ILE A 320 -7.33 -25.63 -15.17
CA ILE A 320 -7.03 -27.06 -15.26
C ILE A 320 -8.07 -27.62 -16.22
N ILE A 321 -7.61 -28.00 -17.41
CA ILE A 321 -8.45 -28.52 -18.48
C ILE A 321 -8.19 -30.01 -18.70
N THR A 322 -9.15 -30.72 -19.28
CA THR A 322 -8.94 -32.09 -19.77
C THR A 322 -7.80 -32.13 -20.81
N ALA A 323 -7.03 -33.22 -20.81
CA ALA A 323 -5.96 -33.44 -21.79
C ALA A 323 -6.49 -33.58 -23.23
N ASP A 324 -7.74 -34.02 -23.37
CA ASP A 324 -8.44 -34.20 -24.65
C ASP A 324 -9.62 -33.22 -24.77
N PRO A 325 -9.38 -31.92 -25.01
CA PRO A 325 -10.45 -30.92 -25.07
C PRO A 325 -11.34 -31.16 -26.30
N ILE A 326 -12.66 -31.11 -26.10
CA ILE A 326 -13.66 -31.22 -27.19
C ILE A 326 -13.95 -29.86 -27.84
N GLY A 327 -13.32 -28.79 -27.35
CA GLY A 327 -13.45 -27.43 -27.87
C GLY A 327 -14.53 -26.61 -27.17
N ASN A 328 -15.17 -27.16 -26.13
CA ASN A 328 -16.11 -26.44 -25.28
C ASN A 328 -15.41 -26.11 -23.96
N GLU A 329 -14.94 -24.87 -23.82
CA GLU A 329 -14.18 -24.41 -22.66
C GLU A 329 -14.88 -24.68 -21.31
N ALA A 330 -16.21 -24.60 -21.27
CA ALA A 330 -16.98 -24.84 -20.05
C ALA A 330 -17.05 -26.33 -19.66
N GLU A 331 -16.97 -27.24 -20.63
CA GLU A 331 -16.95 -28.68 -20.39
C GLU A 331 -15.50 -29.20 -20.22
N ASP A 332 -14.56 -28.55 -20.91
CA ASP A 332 -13.15 -28.90 -20.88
C ASP A 332 -12.46 -28.43 -19.60
N THR A 333 -12.94 -27.36 -18.95
CA THR A 333 -12.35 -26.81 -17.72
C THR A 333 -12.87 -27.52 -16.47
N TRP A 334 -12.01 -28.29 -15.82
CA TRP A 334 -12.34 -28.98 -14.57
C TRP A 334 -12.33 -28.01 -13.39
N LEU A 335 -11.34 -27.14 -13.34
CA LEU A 335 -11.11 -26.26 -12.21
C LEU A 335 -10.42 -24.98 -12.65
N THR A 336 -10.81 -23.87 -12.03
CA THR A 336 -10.07 -22.61 -12.17
C THR A 336 -9.31 -22.37 -10.88
N VAL A 337 -8.04 -22.00 -10.98
CA VAL A 337 -7.17 -21.77 -9.83
C VAL A 337 -6.66 -20.35 -9.86
N ARG A 338 -6.79 -19.65 -8.74
CA ARG A 338 -6.21 -18.33 -8.53
C ARG A 338 -4.94 -18.50 -7.70
N ALA A 339 -3.80 -18.16 -8.28
CA ALA A 339 -2.54 -18.08 -7.54
C ALA A 339 -2.24 -16.61 -7.23
N ARG A 340 -2.07 -16.29 -5.94
CA ARG A 340 -1.63 -14.98 -5.47
C ARG A 340 -0.19 -15.09 -5.01
N THR A 341 0.70 -14.32 -5.60
CA THR A 341 2.07 -14.16 -5.10
C THR A 341 2.16 -12.87 -4.31
N SER A 342 2.68 -12.94 -3.09
CA SER A 342 2.88 -11.78 -2.23
C SER A 342 4.32 -11.72 -1.73
N GLN A 343 4.86 -10.50 -1.67
CA GLN A 343 6.19 -10.24 -1.11
C GLN A 343 6.20 -8.92 -0.36
N HIS A 344 6.83 -8.93 0.81
CA HIS A 344 6.97 -7.75 1.66
C HIS A 344 8.41 -7.23 1.63
N PHE A 345 8.53 -5.90 1.63
CA PHE A 345 9.78 -5.17 1.68
C PHE A 345 9.75 -4.17 2.82
N ARG A 346 10.87 -4.04 3.51
CA ARG A 346 11.08 -3.06 4.58
C ARG A 346 12.25 -2.15 4.20
N LEU A 347 12.00 -0.85 4.17
CA LEU A 347 12.91 0.17 3.66
C LEU A 347 13.35 1.07 4.81
N SER A 348 14.62 1.48 4.81
CA SER A 348 15.13 2.51 5.71
C SER A 348 15.84 3.63 4.93
N GLY A 349 15.68 4.87 5.40
CA GLY A 349 16.36 6.05 4.87
C GLY A 349 17.78 6.25 5.43
N GLY A 350 18.36 7.43 5.18
CA GLY A 350 19.67 7.84 5.73
C GLY A 350 20.89 7.23 5.02
N GLU A 351 22.10 7.53 5.50
CA GLU A 351 23.36 7.08 4.88
C GLU A 351 23.53 5.55 4.84
N LEU A 352 22.88 4.86 5.79
CA LEU A 352 22.88 3.40 5.91
C LEU A 352 21.56 2.78 5.44
N GLY A 353 20.79 3.53 4.64
CA GLY A 353 19.51 3.08 4.10
C GLY A 353 19.64 1.75 3.37
N ARG A 354 18.70 0.83 3.62
CA ARG A 354 18.69 -0.52 3.04
C ARG A 354 17.27 -0.96 2.71
N ILE A 355 17.19 -1.96 1.86
CA ILE A 355 15.98 -2.73 1.56
C ILE A 355 16.14 -4.13 2.14
N LEU A 356 15.19 -4.56 2.95
CA LEU A 356 15.04 -5.92 3.41
C LEU A 356 13.85 -6.51 2.67
N SER A 357 14.05 -7.67 2.05
CA SER A 357 12.99 -8.43 1.39
C SER A 357 12.68 -9.64 2.24
N ASP A 358 11.41 -9.87 2.50
CA ASP A 358 10.93 -11.10 3.11
C ASP A 358 10.76 -12.20 2.03
N GLU A 359 10.43 -13.41 2.47
CA GLU A 359 10.18 -14.54 1.57
C GLU A 359 8.94 -14.28 0.71
N GLU A 360 8.97 -14.80 -0.51
CA GLU A 360 7.81 -14.76 -1.40
C GLU A 360 6.83 -15.86 -1.00
N VAL A 361 5.57 -15.48 -0.81
CA VAL A 361 4.48 -16.40 -0.45
C VAL A 361 3.59 -16.60 -1.67
N VAL A 362 3.19 -17.84 -1.93
CA VAL A 362 2.28 -18.20 -3.03
C VAL A 362 1.03 -18.84 -2.42
N ASP A 363 -0.07 -18.09 -2.45
CA ASP A 363 -1.39 -18.58 -2.02
C ASP A 363 -2.15 -19.13 -3.21
N ILE A 364 -2.59 -20.38 -3.11
CA ILE A 364 -3.35 -21.07 -4.16
C ILE A 364 -4.79 -21.23 -3.71
N GLU A 365 -5.71 -20.63 -4.46
CA GLU A 365 -7.15 -20.68 -4.20
C GLU A 365 -7.87 -21.41 -5.35
N PHE A 366 -8.50 -22.52 -5.01
CA PHE A 366 -9.28 -23.31 -5.95
C PHE A 366 -10.68 -22.73 -6.09
N LEU A 367 -10.98 -22.14 -7.25
CA LEU A 367 -12.29 -21.59 -7.57
C LEU A 367 -13.17 -22.68 -8.18
N LYS A 368 -14.42 -22.75 -7.73
CA LYS A 368 -15.38 -23.76 -8.19
C LYS A 368 -15.46 -23.76 -9.73
N GLY A 369 -15.21 -24.92 -10.34
CA GLY A 369 -15.38 -25.12 -11.78
C GLY A 369 -16.83 -24.88 -12.23
N PRO A 370 -17.06 -24.75 -13.55
CA PRO A 370 -18.40 -24.73 -14.11
C PRO A 370 -19.19 -25.92 -13.54
N LYS A 371 -20.42 -25.66 -13.07
CA LYS A 371 -21.23 -26.65 -12.36
C LYS A 371 -21.27 -27.93 -13.20
N SER A 372 -20.61 -28.99 -12.72
CA SER A 372 -20.82 -30.32 -13.24
C SER A 372 -22.32 -30.59 -13.17
N VAL A 373 -22.89 -30.94 -14.31
CA VAL A 373 -24.30 -31.28 -14.50
C VAL A 373 -24.69 -32.35 -13.46
N THR A 374 -25.19 -31.92 -12.30
CA THR A 374 -25.86 -32.76 -11.31
C THR A 374 -27.32 -33.00 -11.70
N GLU A 375 -27.56 -33.18 -13.00
CA GLU A 375 -28.83 -33.66 -13.55
C GLU A 375 -28.59 -34.87 -14.46
N PHE A 376 -27.71 -35.79 -14.03
CA PHE A 376 -27.95 -37.19 -14.40
C PHE A 376 -29.00 -37.72 -13.42
N GLY A 377 -30.25 -37.55 -13.83
CA GLY A 377 -31.43 -38.05 -13.14
C GLY A 377 -31.26 -39.53 -12.80
N THR A 378 -31.59 -39.86 -11.55
CA THR A 378 -31.77 -41.23 -11.07
C THR A 378 -33.09 -41.79 -11.56
#